data_AF-A0A3M5T928-F1
#
_entry.id   AF-A0A3M5T928-F1
#
_cell.length_a   1.000
_cell.length_b   1.000
_cell.length_c   1.000
_cell.angle_alpha   90.00
_cell.angle_beta   90.00
_cell.angle_gamma   90.00
#
_symmetry.space_group_name_H-M   'P 1'
#
loop_
_entity.id
_entity.type
_entity.pdbx_description
1 polymer ?
#
loop_
_entity_poly.entity_id
_entity_poly.type
_entity_poly.pdbx_seq_one_letter_code
_entity_poly.pdbx_strand_id
1 'polypeptide(L)'
;MMEDENAGVILVTVCVAALASLAAIIFEVAGSKGLSSDAKMLHHAFTGLTVIGSWLMIGVIFSLHYARMFYTWNGKEPALAFVGGEKHPDYWDFLYFSFTLSVAVQTSDVGVATREMRKVVLGQSLICFVFNTAILGFSINIAASLFN
;
A
#
# COMPACT_ATOMS: atom_id res chain seq x y z
N MET A 1 2.47 25.63 3.82
CA MET A 1 3.45 24.99 4.72
C MET A 1 2.79 24.21 5.86
N MET A 2 1.79 24.76 6.59
CA MET A 2 1.06 23.99 7.62
C MET A 2 0.13 22.89 7.07
N GLU A 3 -0.39 23.01 5.83
CA GLU A 3 -1.23 21.96 5.22
C GLU A 3 -0.44 20.72 4.73
N ASP A 4 0.80 20.91 4.27
CA ASP A 4 1.64 19.80 3.77
C ASP A 4 2.18 18.93 4.93
N GLU A 5 2.47 19.55 6.08
CA GLU A 5 2.89 18.86 7.30
C GLU A 5 1.80 17.92 7.81
N ASN A 6 0.53 18.35 7.73
CA ASN A 6 -0.61 17.53 8.16
C ASN A 6 -0.86 16.36 7.21
N ALA A 7 -0.72 16.55 5.89
CA ALA A 7 -0.95 15.47 4.91
C ALA A 7 0.06 14.31 5.05
N GLY A 8 1.33 14.62 5.31
CA GLY A 8 2.36 13.62 5.58
C GLY A 8 2.16 12.88 6.90
N VAL A 9 1.79 13.60 7.97
CA VAL A 9 1.51 13.00 9.28
C VAL A 9 0.26 12.11 9.22
N ILE A 10 -0.80 12.52 8.51
CA ILE A 10 -1.99 11.71 8.30
C ILE A 10 -1.63 10.42 7.55
N LEU A 11 -0.83 10.52 6.47
CA LEU A 11 -0.38 9.37 5.71
C LEU A 11 0.38 8.37 6.60
N VAL A 12 1.37 8.84 7.34
CA VAL A 12 2.17 8.00 8.25
C VAL A 12 1.29 7.38 9.33
N THR A 13 0.39 8.17 9.93
CA THR A 13 -0.52 7.68 10.98
C THR A 13 -1.44 6.59 10.46
N VAL A 14 -2.03 6.77 9.26
CA VAL A 14 -2.88 5.76 8.60
C VAL A 14 -2.06 4.50 8.30
N CYS A 15 -0.83 4.64 7.83
CA CYS A 15 0.04 3.51 7.55
C CYS A 15 0.39 2.73 8.82
N VAL A 16 0.76 3.42 9.91
CA VAL A 16 1.08 2.79 11.19
C VAL A 16 -0.15 2.10 11.77
N ALA A 17 -1.32 2.74 11.73
CA ALA A 17 -2.58 2.15 12.19
C ALA A 17 -2.94 0.90 11.39
N ALA A 18 -2.76 0.93 10.06
CA ALA A 18 -3.00 -0.22 9.18
C ALA A 18 -2.04 -1.38 9.50
N LEU A 19 -0.75 -1.09 9.69
CA LEU A 19 0.26 -2.10 10.07
C LEU A 19 -0.02 -2.71 11.45
N ALA A 20 -0.41 -1.89 12.42
CA ALA A 20 -0.76 -2.36 13.76
C ALA A 20 -2.03 -3.25 13.73
N SER A 21 -3.06 -2.84 12.99
CA SER A 21 -4.27 -3.63 12.78
C SER A 21 -3.95 -4.98 12.13
N LEU A 22 -3.09 -4.98 11.11
CA LEU A 22 -2.65 -6.20 10.42
C LEU A 22 -1.90 -7.13 11.37
N ALA A 23 -0.97 -6.60 12.17
CA ALA A 23 -0.22 -7.39 13.15
C ALA A 23 -1.16 -8.01 14.20
N ALA A 24 -2.10 -7.23 14.75
CA ALA A 24 -3.07 -7.73 15.74
C ALA A 24 -3.92 -8.88 15.18
N ILE A 25 -4.39 -8.75 13.95
CA ILE A 25 -5.14 -9.80 13.23
C ILE A 25 -4.31 -11.08 13.08
N ILE A 26 -3.03 -10.95 12.67
CA ILE A 26 -2.13 -12.11 12.49
C ILE A 26 -1.93 -12.84 13.83
N PHE A 27 -1.73 -12.09 14.92
CA PHE A 27 -1.57 -12.66 16.26
C PHE A 27 -2.84 -13.36 16.76
N GLU A 28 -4.01 -12.76 16.57
CA GLU A 28 -5.30 -13.33 16.94
C GLU A 28 -5.56 -14.65 16.20
N VAL A 29 -5.32 -14.65 14.89
CA VAL A 29 -5.48 -15.84 14.04
C VAL A 29 -4.52 -16.96 14.45
N ALA A 30 -3.25 -16.65 14.70
CA ALA A 30 -2.26 -17.63 15.15
C ALA A 30 -2.56 -18.23 16.54
N GLY A 31 -3.27 -17.48 17.40
CA GLY A 31 -3.67 -17.91 18.74
C GLY A 31 -4.98 -18.73 18.81
N SER A 32 -5.83 -18.68 17.79
CA SER A 32 -7.21 -19.22 17.83
C SER A 32 -7.33 -20.76 17.66
N LYS A 33 -6.66 -21.52 18.51
CA LYS A 33 -6.89 -22.98 18.65
C LYS A 33 -8.16 -23.27 19.47
N GLY A 34 -9.36 -23.12 18.91
CA GLY A 34 -10.57 -23.57 19.65
C GLY A 34 -11.99 -23.40 19.10
N LEU A 35 -12.23 -22.64 18.03
CA LEU A 35 -13.61 -22.37 17.55
C LEU A 35 -14.12 -23.37 16.49
N SER A 36 -15.45 -23.53 16.40
CA SER A 36 -16.17 -24.37 15.42
C SER A 36 -15.74 -24.09 13.97
N SER A 37 -15.63 -25.13 13.15
CA SER A 37 -15.03 -25.10 11.80
C SER A 37 -15.67 -24.07 10.86
N ASP A 38 -17.00 -23.90 10.91
CA ASP A 38 -17.73 -22.99 10.01
C ASP A 38 -17.56 -21.51 10.37
N ALA A 39 -17.46 -21.20 11.67
CA ALA A 39 -17.28 -19.82 12.14
C ALA A 39 -15.86 -19.30 11.85
N LYS A 40 -14.86 -20.19 11.87
CA LYS A 40 -13.48 -19.86 11.53
C LYS A 40 -13.34 -19.46 10.07
N MET A 41 -13.93 -20.21 9.15
CA MET A 41 -13.82 -19.93 7.71
C MET A 41 -14.40 -18.55 7.35
N LEU A 42 -15.56 -18.20 7.92
CA LEU A 42 -16.15 -16.88 7.71
C LEU A 42 -15.27 -15.76 8.29
N HIS A 43 -14.67 -15.99 9.47
CA HIS A 43 -13.79 -15.02 10.11
C HIS A 43 -12.49 -14.81 9.33
N HIS A 44 -11.89 -15.87 8.79
CA HIS A 44 -10.76 -15.78 7.87
C HIS A 44 -11.14 -15.05 6.59
N ALA A 45 -12.29 -15.35 5.97
CA ALA A 45 -12.73 -14.66 4.76
C ALA A 45 -12.89 -13.14 4.97
N PHE A 46 -13.53 -12.73 6.07
CA PHE A 46 -13.65 -11.31 6.43
C PHE A 46 -12.30 -10.66 6.66
N THR A 47 -11.42 -11.35 7.38
CA THR A 47 -10.06 -10.88 7.64
C THR A 47 -9.28 -10.66 6.34
N GLY A 48 -9.27 -11.65 5.45
CA GLY A 48 -8.61 -11.55 4.15
C GLY A 48 -9.17 -10.40 3.31
N LEU A 49 -10.49 -10.20 3.31
CA LEU A 49 -11.14 -9.09 2.62
C LEU A 49 -10.69 -7.73 3.19
N THR A 50 -10.59 -7.59 4.51
CA THR A 50 -10.10 -6.37 5.15
C THR A 50 -8.64 -6.10 4.80
N VAL A 51 -7.79 -7.13 4.75
CA VAL A 51 -6.39 -7.00 4.34
C VAL A 51 -6.27 -6.53 2.90
N ILE A 52 -7.00 -7.16 1.97
CA ILE A 52 -7.02 -6.77 0.55
C ILE A 52 -7.56 -5.35 0.39
N GLY A 53 -8.65 -5.00 1.08
CA GLY A 53 -9.22 -3.65 1.06
C GLY A 53 -8.23 -2.59 1.54
N SER A 54 -7.50 -2.89 2.63
CA SER A 54 -6.45 -2.00 3.15
C SER A 54 -5.30 -1.83 2.16
N TRP A 55 -4.86 -2.91 1.51
CA TRP A 55 -3.83 -2.88 0.48
C TRP A 55 -4.25 -2.05 -0.74
N LEU A 56 -5.49 -2.19 -1.22
CA LEU A 56 -6.04 -1.37 -2.31
C LEU A 56 -6.09 0.12 -1.92
N MET A 57 -6.54 0.42 -0.70
CA MET A 57 -6.65 1.79 -0.21
C MET A 57 -5.28 2.49 -0.17
N ILE A 58 -4.22 1.79 0.22
CA ILE A 58 -2.85 2.31 0.18
C ILE A 58 -2.45 2.70 -1.25
N GLY A 59 -2.69 1.82 -2.23
CA GLY A 59 -2.41 2.13 -3.63
C GLY A 59 -3.10 3.41 -4.12
N VAL A 60 -4.37 3.60 -3.76
CA VAL A 60 -5.15 4.80 -4.14
C VAL A 60 -4.65 6.05 -3.42
N ILE A 61 -4.42 5.99 -2.10
CA ILE A 61 -3.94 7.14 -1.33
C ILE A 61 -2.56 7.61 -1.83
N PHE A 62 -1.64 6.68 -2.09
CA PHE A 62 -0.33 7.02 -2.64
C PHE A 62 -0.44 7.59 -4.06
N SER A 63 -1.34 7.08 -4.91
CA SER A 63 -1.61 7.67 -6.22
C SER A 63 -2.03 9.14 -6.12
N LEU A 64 -2.98 9.46 -5.23
CA LEU A 64 -3.41 10.85 -4.99
C LEU A 64 -2.28 11.71 -4.42
N HIS A 65 -1.43 11.14 -3.55
CA HIS A 65 -0.28 11.83 -2.99
C HIS A 65 0.77 12.15 -4.07
N TYR A 66 1.05 11.22 -4.98
CA TYR A 66 1.93 11.46 -6.13
C TYR A 66 1.38 12.50 -7.08
N ALA A 67 0.08 12.45 -7.39
CA ALA A 67 -0.57 13.47 -8.22
C ALA A 67 -0.41 14.86 -7.60
N ARG A 68 -0.69 15.00 -6.29
CA ARG A 68 -0.49 16.26 -5.57
C ARG A 68 0.96 16.71 -5.66
N MET A 69 1.92 15.86 -5.29
CA MET A 69 3.34 16.20 -5.34
C MET A 69 3.82 16.59 -6.73
N PHE A 70 3.30 15.95 -7.78
CA PHE A 70 3.62 16.27 -9.16
C PHE A 70 3.09 17.67 -9.55
N TYR A 71 1.83 17.97 -9.23
CA TYR A 71 1.19 19.22 -9.61
C TYR A 71 1.55 20.42 -8.71
N THR A 72 1.96 20.20 -7.47
CA THR A 72 2.42 21.28 -6.56
C THR A 72 3.93 21.54 -6.66
N TRP A 73 4.64 20.78 -7.51
CA TRP A 73 6.08 20.93 -7.70
C TRP A 73 6.41 22.18 -8.52
N ASN A 74 7.18 23.10 -7.93
CA ASN A 74 7.61 24.35 -8.58
C ASN A 74 9.01 24.27 -9.20
N GLY A 75 9.61 23.09 -9.33
CA GLY A 75 10.92 22.92 -9.94
C GLY A 75 10.88 22.89 -11.47
N LYS A 76 12.03 23.09 -12.11
CA LYS A 76 12.15 23.16 -13.59
C LYS A 76 11.88 21.83 -14.30
N GLU A 77 12.19 20.70 -13.63
CA GLU A 77 11.97 19.35 -14.16
C GLU A 77 10.85 18.66 -13.39
N PRO A 78 10.00 17.84 -14.04
CA PRO A 78 8.88 17.19 -13.38
C PRO A 78 9.35 16.20 -12.31
N ALA A 79 8.61 16.11 -11.20
CA ALA A 79 9.01 15.26 -10.08
C ALA A 79 8.94 13.75 -10.39
N LEU A 80 8.08 13.38 -11.34
CA LEU A 80 8.00 12.06 -11.99
C LEU A 80 8.21 12.24 -13.49
N ALA A 81 9.06 11.42 -14.09
CA ALA A 81 9.34 11.44 -15.52
C ALA A 81 8.61 10.28 -16.20
N PHE A 82 7.45 10.57 -16.78
CA PHE A 82 6.69 9.61 -17.56
C PHE A 82 7.33 9.39 -18.94
N VAL A 83 7.19 8.18 -19.48
CA VAL A 83 7.70 7.85 -20.82
C VAL A 83 7.11 8.81 -21.86
N GLY A 84 7.93 9.23 -22.83
CA GLY A 84 7.51 10.19 -23.85
C GLY A 84 7.51 11.65 -23.39
N GLY A 85 7.86 11.91 -22.13
CA GLY A 85 7.92 13.28 -21.59
C GLY A 85 6.53 13.89 -21.36
N GLU A 86 5.55 13.06 -21.04
CA GLU A 86 4.20 13.51 -20.69
C GLU A 86 4.25 14.52 -19.53
N LYS A 87 3.58 15.66 -19.71
CA LYS A 87 3.56 16.80 -18.77
C LYS A 87 2.22 16.97 -18.08
N HIS A 88 1.18 16.30 -18.57
CA HIS A 88 -0.17 16.32 -18.04
C HIS A 88 -0.68 14.90 -17.78
N PRO A 89 0.01 14.12 -16.93
CA PRO A 89 -0.42 12.78 -16.55
C PRO A 89 -1.80 12.83 -15.89
N ASP A 90 -2.64 11.85 -16.22
CA ASP A 90 -3.96 11.71 -15.63
C ASP A 90 -3.92 10.85 -14.35
N TYR A 91 -5.06 10.64 -13.71
CA TYR A 91 -5.12 9.80 -12.51
C TYR A 91 -4.78 8.33 -12.79
N TRP A 92 -4.95 7.83 -14.02
CA TRP A 92 -4.59 6.47 -14.40
C TRP A 92 -3.08 6.28 -14.43
N ASP A 93 -2.32 7.29 -14.86
CA ASP A 93 -0.85 7.27 -14.83
C ASP A 93 -0.31 7.16 -13.39
N PHE A 94 -0.89 7.91 -12.45
CA PHE A 94 -0.50 7.84 -11.04
C PHE A 94 -0.96 6.53 -10.37
N LEU A 95 -2.13 6.02 -10.75
CA LEU A 95 -2.59 4.69 -10.32
C LEU A 95 -1.65 3.61 -10.83
N TYR A 96 -1.26 3.66 -12.11
CA TYR A 96 -0.32 2.74 -12.71
C TYR A 96 1.02 2.74 -11.96
N PHE A 97 1.60 3.91 -11.70
CA PHE A 97 2.84 4.04 -10.92
C PHE A 97 2.69 3.45 -9.51
N SER A 98 1.64 3.85 -8.77
CA SER A 98 1.41 3.43 -7.39
C SER A 98 1.12 1.94 -7.26
N PHE A 99 0.26 1.38 -8.12
CA PHE A 99 -0.09 -0.04 -8.07
C PHE A 99 1.05 -0.94 -8.55
N THR A 100 1.90 -0.48 -9.47
CA THR A 100 3.12 -1.22 -9.83
C THR A 100 4.06 -1.38 -8.63
N LEU A 101 4.22 -0.31 -7.83
CA LEU A 101 4.95 -0.38 -6.55
C LEU A 101 4.25 -1.30 -5.55
N SER A 102 2.91 -1.24 -5.44
CA SER A 102 2.16 -2.08 -4.51
C SER A 102 2.21 -3.57 -4.83
N VAL A 103 2.16 -3.93 -6.11
CA VAL A 103 2.13 -5.32 -6.58
C VAL A 103 3.53 -5.92 -6.61
N ALA A 104 4.48 -5.25 -7.28
CA ALA A 104 5.77 -5.84 -7.63
C ALA A 104 6.95 -5.20 -6.90
N VAL A 105 6.73 -4.10 -6.15
CA VAL A 105 7.81 -3.28 -5.56
C VAL A 105 8.85 -2.89 -6.62
N GLN A 106 8.43 -2.82 -7.88
CA GLN A 106 9.26 -2.48 -9.01
C GLN A 106 8.90 -1.08 -9.48
N THR A 107 9.92 -0.31 -9.86
CA THR A 107 9.71 0.98 -10.52
C THR A 107 9.11 0.71 -11.89
N SER A 108 7.95 1.29 -12.18
CA SER A 108 7.42 1.28 -13.54
C SER A 108 8.38 2.02 -14.50
N ASP A 109 8.00 2.11 -15.77
CA ASP A 109 8.68 2.94 -16.78
C ASP A 109 8.67 4.45 -16.45
N VAL A 110 8.13 4.84 -15.29
CA VAL A 110 8.12 6.19 -14.75
C VAL A 110 9.35 6.43 -13.86
N GLY A 111 10.19 7.38 -14.25
CA GLY A 111 11.39 7.76 -13.50
C GLY A 111 11.11 8.67 -12.30
N VAL A 112 11.77 8.43 -11.16
CA VAL A 112 11.64 9.27 -9.95
C VAL A 112 12.75 10.31 -9.89
N ALA A 113 12.47 11.53 -10.37
CA ALA A 113 13.49 12.55 -10.59
C ALA A 113 13.96 13.26 -9.29
N THR A 114 13.05 13.52 -8.35
CA THR A 114 13.36 14.35 -7.17
C THR A 114 13.67 13.53 -5.92
N ARG A 115 14.49 14.10 -5.01
CA ARG A 115 14.82 13.47 -3.71
C ARG A 115 13.60 13.26 -2.82
N GLU A 116 12.69 14.23 -2.79
CA GLU A 116 11.49 14.13 -1.96
C GLU A 116 10.56 13.01 -2.46
N MET A 117 10.38 12.88 -3.79
CA MET A 117 9.60 11.79 -4.36
C MET A 117 10.21 10.42 -4.06
N ARG A 118 11.56 10.30 -4.08
CA ARG A 118 12.25 9.04 -3.71
C ARG A 118 12.00 8.61 -2.27
N LYS A 119 11.90 9.54 -1.31
CA LYS A 119 11.59 9.21 0.09
C LYS A 119 10.18 8.61 0.22
N VAL A 120 9.21 9.17 -0.49
CA VAL A 120 7.83 8.68 -0.50
C VAL A 120 7.74 7.30 -1.14
N VAL A 121 8.40 7.11 -2.29
CA VAL A 121 8.46 5.82 -2.98
C VAL A 121 9.08 4.74 -2.09
N LEU A 122 10.18 5.06 -1.39
CA LEU A 122 10.77 4.14 -0.41
C LEU A 122 9.78 3.77 0.70
N GLY A 123 9.04 4.75 1.23
CA GLY A 123 8.00 4.53 2.24
C GLY A 123 6.92 3.59 1.75
N GLN A 124 6.36 3.84 0.55
CA GLN A 124 5.36 2.95 -0.06
C GLN A 124 5.91 1.54 -0.24
N SER A 125 7.12 1.39 -0.79
CA SER A 125 7.75 0.09 -1.01
C SER A 125 7.89 -0.73 0.27
N LEU A 126 8.30 -0.11 1.37
CA LEU A 126 8.39 -0.78 2.68
C LEU A 126 7.03 -1.24 3.19
N ILE A 127 6.00 -0.39 3.06
CA ILE A 127 4.63 -0.73 3.48
C ILE A 127 4.10 -1.89 2.62
N CYS A 128 4.25 -1.81 1.31
CA CYS A 128 3.80 -2.83 0.37
C CYS A 128 4.52 -4.16 0.58
N PHE A 129 5.81 -4.15 0.93
CA PHE A 129 6.53 -5.35 1.33
C PHE A 129 5.88 -6.06 2.54
N VAL A 130 5.49 -5.31 3.57
CA VAL A 130 4.83 -5.87 4.76
C VAL A 130 3.46 -6.45 4.39
N PHE A 131 2.66 -5.73 3.60
CA PHE A 131 1.36 -6.24 3.14
C PHE A 131 1.50 -7.51 2.30
N ASN A 132 2.42 -7.53 1.33
CA ASN A 132 2.65 -8.72 0.50
C ASN A 132 3.09 -9.92 1.35
N THR A 133 3.93 -9.69 2.35
CA THR A 133 4.35 -10.73 3.31
C THR A 133 3.19 -11.22 4.16
N ALA A 134 2.35 -10.32 4.67
CA ALA A 134 1.18 -10.68 5.46
C ALA A 134 0.13 -11.44 4.66
N ILE A 135 -0.15 -11.01 3.42
CA ILE A 135 -1.04 -11.71 2.49
C ILE A 135 -0.52 -13.13 2.25
N LEU A 136 0.78 -13.29 1.99
CA LEU A 136 1.40 -14.60 1.80
C LEU A 136 1.26 -15.48 3.04
N GLY A 137 1.56 -14.95 4.24
CA GLY A 137 1.40 -15.68 5.49
C GLY A 137 -0.05 -16.10 5.76
N PHE A 138 -1.00 -15.22 5.45
CA PHE A 138 -2.43 -15.49 5.55
C PHE A 138 -2.88 -16.57 4.56
N SER A 139 -2.41 -16.54 3.32
CA SER A 139 -2.67 -17.58 2.32
C SER A 139 -2.15 -18.94 2.76
N ILE A 140 -0.95 -19.01 3.37
CA ILE A 140 -0.39 -20.25 3.93
C ILE A 140 -1.26 -20.76 5.10
N ASN A 141 -1.71 -19.88 5.99
CA ASN A 141 -2.57 -20.26 7.12
C ASN A 141 -3.89 -20.87 6.64
N ILE A 142 -4.53 -20.25 5.65
CA ILE A 142 -5.76 -20.79 5.03
C ILE A 142 -5.47 -22.14 4.37
N ALA A 143 -4.41 -22.25 3.58
CA ALA A 143 -4.05 -23.50 2.92
C ALA A 143 -3.83 -24.62 3.94
N ALA A 144 -3.07 -24.34 5.01
CA ALA A 144 -2.84 -25.29 6.09
C ALA A 144 -4.15 -25.72 6.80
N SER A 145 -5.11 -24.81 6.97
CA SER A 145 -6.41 -25.11 7.57
C SER A 145 -7.34 -25.95 6.68
N LEU A 146 -7.14 -25.95 5.36
CA LEU A 146 -7.91 -26.76 4.41
C LEU A 146 -7.43 -28.22 4.36
N PHE A 147 -6.15 -28.45 4.65
CA PHE A 147 -5.54 -29.78 4.59
C PHE A 147 -5.49 -30.50 5.96
N ASN A 148 -5.97 -29.87 7.03
CA ASN A 148 -5.91 -30.33 8.41
C ASN A 148 -7.33 -30.47 8.98
#